data_AF-A0A1F9E2X0-F1
#
_entry.id   AF-A0A1F9E2X0-F1
#
_cell.length_a   1.000
_cell.length_b   1.000
_cell.length_c   1.000
_cell.angle_alpha   90.00
_cell.angle_beta   90.00
_cell.angle_gamma   90.00
#
_symmetry.space_group_name_H-M   'P 1'
#
loop_
_entity.id
_entity.type
_entity.pdbx_description
1 polymer ?
#
loop_
_entity_poly.entity_id
_entity_poly.type
_entity_poly.pdbx_seq_one_letter_code
_entity_poly.pdbx_strand_id
1 'polypeptide(L)' 'QVKKKACKGCEICLSWCPQSAISMVPSGSGTENKPSVAFIDSANCIGCGECILACPSSAIQIQ' A
#
# COMPACT_ATOMS: atom_id res chain seq x y z
N GLN A 1 -4.65 5.17 3.89
CA GLN A 1 -4.91 3.95 4.71
C GLN A 1 -4.81 2.69 3.86
N VAL A 2 -4.23 1.62 4.40
CA VAL A 2 -4.11 0.32 3.71
C VAL A 2 -4.66 -0.81 4.59
N LYS A 3 -5.63 -1.55 4.05
CA LYS A 3 -6.22 -2.72 4.70
C LYS A 3 -5.26 -3.91 4.61
N LYS A 4 -4.50 -4.14 5.68
CA LYS A 4 -3.50 -5.23 5.78
C LYS A 4 -4.04 -6.62 5.41
N LYS A 5 -5.31 -6.91 5.73
CA LYS A 5 -5.96 -8.20 5.40
C LYS A 5 -6.25 -8.40 3.91
N ALA A 6 -6.51 -7.31 3.19
CA ALA A 6 -6.83 -7.33 1.76
C ALA A 6 -5.58 -7.14 0.89
N CYS A 7 -4.58 -6.42 1.40
CA CYS A 7 -3.33 -6.17 0.69
C CYS A 7 -2.51 -7.46 0.57
N LYS A 8 -2.26 -7.89 -0.66
CA LYS A 8 -1.45 -9.08 -0.97
C LYS A 8 0.04 -8.78 -1.20
N GLY A 9 0.42 -7.51 -1.19
CA GLY A 9 1.79 -7.09 -1.45
C GLY A 9 2.24 -7.30 -2.90
N CYS A 10 1.34 -7.06 -3.87
CA CYS A 10 1.64 -7.19 -5.30
C CYS A 10 2.41 -6.00 -5.90
N GLU A 11 2.72 -4.99 -5.09
CA GLU A 11 3.58 -3.84 -5.44
C GLU A 11 3.10 -2.93 -6.58
N ILE A 12 1.97 -3.22 -7.22
CA ILE A 12 1.38 -2.42 -8.31
C ILE A 12 1.25 -0.95 -7.91
N CYS A 13 0.80 -0.66 -6.69
CA CYS A 13 0.62 0.71 -6.23
C CYS A 13 1.91 1.54 -6.19
N LEU A 14 3.10 0.92 -6.10
CA LEU A 14 4.37 1.64 -6.14
C LEU A 14 4.62 2.25 -7.51
N SER A 15 4.40 1.48 -8.59
CA SER A 15 4.59 1.96 -9.96
C SER A 15 3.58 3.05 -10.36
N TRP A 16 2.37 3.00 -9.79
CA TRP A 16 1.32 3.97 -10.06
C TRP A 16 1.38 5.21 -9.17
N CYS A 17 2.25 5.26 -8.16
CA CYS A 17 2.34 6.41 -7.29
C CYS A 17 3.32 7.45 -7.86
N PRO A 18 2.85 8.59 -8.40
CA PRO A 18 3.72 9.60 -9.03
C PRO A 18 4.66 10.30 -8.03
N GLN A 19 4.30 10.30 -6.74
CA GLN A 19 5.14 10.86 -5.66
C GLN A 19 6.06 9.83 -5.00
N SER A 20 6.01 8.56 -5.44
CA SER A 20 6.71 7.47 -4.77
C SER A 20 6.49 7.43 -3.24
N ALA A 21 5.32 7.89 -2.78
CA ALA A 21 4.93 7.96 -1.37
C ALA A 21 4.51 6.60 -0.78
N ILE A 22 4.76 5.50 -1.49
CA ILE A 22 4.33 4.15 -1.11
C ILE A 22 5.53 3.25 -0.93
N SER A 23 5.61 2.61 0.23
CA SER A 23 6.68 1.67 0.60
C SER A 23 6.09 0.36 1.09
N MET A 24 6.80 -0.75 0.91
CA MET A 24 6.35 -2.06 1.41
C MET A 24 6.90 -2.31 2.82
N VAL A 25 6.01 -2.61 3.76
CA VAL A 25 6.37 -2.93 5.15
C VAL A 25 5.82 -4.30 5.55
N PRO A 26 6.55 -5.09 6.36
CA PRO A 26 6.04 -6.37 6.85
C PRO A 26 4.78 -6.16 7.70
N SER A 27 3.75 -6.97 7.48
CA SER A 27 2.47 -6.84 8.21
C SER A 27 2.50 -7.33 9.67
N GLY A 28 3.64 -7.76 10.19
CA GLY A 28 3.78 -8.15 11.59
C GLY A 28 5.21 -8.44 12.02
N SER A 29 5.42 -8.46 13.34
CA SER A 29 6.66 -8.85 14.00
C SER A 29 6.51 -10.28 14.50
N GLY A 30 7.07 -11.26 13.79
CA GLY A 30 7.02 -12.67 14.18
C GLY A 30 7.49 -13.58 13.06
N THR A 31 8.01 -14.76 13.41
CA THR A 31 8.56 -15.80 12.51
C THR A 31 7.52 -16.50 11.63
N GLU A 32 6.41 -15.82 11.32
CA GLU A 32 5.34 -16.30 10.47
C GLU A 32 5.47 -15.60 9.12
N ASN A 33 5.39 -16.36 8.02
CA ASN A 33 5.40 -15.85 6.63
C ASN A 33 4.20 -14.92 6.35
N LYS A 34 4.20 -13.72 6.93
CA LYS A 34 3.18 -12.70 6.70
C LYS A 34 3.57 -11.90 5.46
N PRO A 35 2.62 -11.65 4.55
CA PRO A 35 2.90 -10.86 3.35
C PRO A 35 3.27 -9.43 3.72
N SER A 36 4.17 -8.83 2.95
CA SER A 36 4.43 -7.39 3.00
C SER A 36 3.19 -6.63 2.56
N VAL A 37 2.91 -5.50 3.20
CA VAL A 37 1.79 -4.62 2.88
C VAL A 37 2.28 -3.24 2.52
N ALA A 38 1.54 -2.59 1.62
CA ALA A 38 1.80 -1.20 1.28
C ALA A 38 1.59 -0.29 2.50
N PHE A 39 2.50 0.63 2.68
CA PHE A 39 2.47 1.74 3.62
C PHE A 39 2.50 3.03 2.81
N ILE A 40 1.58 3.95 3.11
CA ILE A 40 1.49 5.24 2.43
C ILE A 40 2.03 6.28 3.40
N ASP A 41 3.07 6.97 2.98
CA ASP A 41 3.61 8.11 3.70
C ASP A 41 2.72 9.34 3.44
N SER A 42 1.92 9.70 4.44
CA SER A 42 1.03 10.87 4.37
C SER A 42 1.77 12.20 4.21
N ALA A 43 3.06 12.29 4.54
CA ALA A 43 3.84 13.52 4.33
C ALA A 43 4.15 13.75 2.85
N ASN A 44 4.33 12.68 2.08
CA ASN A 44 4.59 12.72 0.64
C ASN A 44 3.34 12.44 -0.21
N CYS A 45 2.26 11.93 0.39
CA CYS A 45 1.03 11.63 -0.30
C CYS A 45 0.21 12.91 -0.57
N ILE A 46 -0.01 13.20 -1.85
CA ILE A 46 -0.85 14.34 -2.29
C ILE A 46 -2.35 13.99 -2.44
N GLY A 47 -2.74 12.75 -2.12
CA GLY A 47 -4.14 12.31 -2.23
C GLY A 47 -4.67 12.17 -3.66
N CYS A 48 -3.83 11.92 -4.67
CA CYS A 48 -4.26 11.80 -6.08
C CYS A 48 -5.20 10.61 -6.37
N GLY A 49 -5.10 9.52 -5.58
CA GLY A 49 -6.01 8.38 -5.66
C GLY A 49 -5.68 7.32 -6.71
N GLU A 50 -4.59 7.47 -7.46
CA GLU A 50 -4.16 6.50 -8.48
C GLU A 50 -3.93 5.10 -7.90
N CYS A 51 -3.37 5.04 -6.69
CA CYS A 51 -3.14 3.78 -5.98
C CYS A 51 -4.43 3.03 -5.61
N ILE A 52 -5.57 3.72 -5.46
CA ILE A 52 -6.87 3.08 -5.22
C ILE A 52 -7.34 2.36 -6.48
N LEU A 53 -7.27 3.06 -7.63
CA LEU A 53 -7.69 2.54 -8.93
C LEU A 53 -6.80 1.39 -9.41
N ALA A 54 -5.49 1.50 -9.16
CA ALA A 54 -4.53 0.49 -9.54
C ALA A 54 -4.57 -0.77 -8.63
N CYS A 55 -5.19 -0.71 -7.45
CA CYS A 55 -5.18 -1.81 -6.50
C CYS A 55 -6.23 -2.88 -6.87
N PRO A 56 -5.84 -4.08 -7.34
CA PRO A 56 -6.79 -5.11 -7.79
C PRO A 56 -7.61 -5.69 -6.62
N SER A 57 -7.07 -5.65 -5.40
CA SER A 57 -7.73 -6.12 -4.19
C SER A 57 -8.49 -5.03 -3.45
N SER A 58 -8.58 -3.82 -4.03
CA SER A 58 -9.20 -2.63 -3.41
C SER A 58 -8.81 -2.44 -1.94
N ALA A 59 -7.54 -2.70 -1.63
CA ALA A 59 -7.02 -2.69 -0.26
C ALA A 59 -6.61 -1.29 0.20
N ILE A 60 -6.58 -0.30 -0.69
CA ILE A 60 -6.07 1.05 -0.43
C ILE A 60 -7.24 2.03 -0.40
N GLN A 61 -7.21 2.97 0.55
CA GLN A 61 -8.16 4.07 0.67
C GLN A 61 -7.41 5.37 1.03
N ILE A 62 -7.81 6.50 0.43
CA ILE A 62 -7.35 7.83 0.84
C ILE A 62 -8.05 8.20 2.16
N GLN A 63 -7.30 8.82 3.06
CA GLN A 63 -7.84 9.56 4.21
C GLN A 63 -7.30 10.98 4.16
#